data_AF-U2YPL3-F1
#
_entry.id   AF-U2YPL3-F1
#
_cell.length_a   1.000
_cell.length_b   1.000
_cell.length_c   1.000
_cell.angle_alpha   90.00
_cell.angle_beta   90.00
_cell.angle_gamma   90.00
#
_symmetry.space_group_name_H-M   'P 1'
#
loop_
_entity.id
_entity.type
_entity.pdbx_description
1 polymer ?
#
loop_
_entity_poly.entity_id
_entity_poly.type
_entity_poly.pdbx_seq_one_letter_code
_entity_poly.pdbx_strand_id
1 'polypeptide(L)'
;MNAAARFLVGQFRRAQQVRNVNTLFDERQTFGERLADRVAAIGGSWTFIISFSVFLLAWAGLNTVVLTRHAFDPFPFIFLNLMLSMLAALQAPIIMMSQNRQAAKDRLEARLDYETNLRVEAEIACLHEKIDLMLAMSGDQPATMVDGQSRSS
;
A
#
# COMPACT_ATOMS: atom_id res chain seq x y z
N MET A 1 12.13 -34.47 27.09
CA MET A 1 12.17 -34.05 25.67
C MET A 1 11.59 -32.66 25.37
N ASN A 2 10.96 -31.93 26.31
CA ASN A 2 10.19 -30.71 25.98
C ASN A 2 10.86 -29.34 26.29
N ALA A 3 12.14 -29.27 26.65
CA ALA A 3 12.81 -27.99 26.96
C ALA A 3 13.65 -27.45 25.79
N ALA A 4 14.45 -28.32 25.15
CA ALA A 4 15.29 -27.95 24.00
C ALA A 4 14.47 -27.53 22.77
N ALA A 5 13.37 -28.24 22.49
CA ALA A 5 12.43 -27.90 21.42
C ALA A 5 11.80 -26.50 21.63
N ARG A 6 11.45 -26.14 22.88
CA ARG A 6 10.91 -24.81 23.22
C ARG A 6 11.97 -23.71 23.14
N PHE A 7 13.23 -24.02 23.44
CA PHE A 7 14.34 -23.07 23.36
C PHE A 7 14.71 -22.74 21.91
N LEU A 8 14.72 -23.75 21.02
CA LEU A 8 14.97 -23.57 19.59
C LEU A 8 13.83 -22.79 18.90
N VAL A 9 12.58 -23.12 19.20
CA VAL A 9 11.41 -22.37 18.68
C VAL A 9 11.41 -20.91 19.17
N GLY A 10 11.98 -20.62 20.34
CA GLY A 10 12.13 -19.27 20.88
C GLY A 10 13.18 -18.40 20.18
N GLN A 11 14.21 -18.99 19.56
CA GLN A 11 15.23 -18.21 18.83
C GLN A 11 14.76 -17.75 17.45
N PHE A 12 13.95 -18.55 16.74
CA PHE A 12 13.46 -18.18 15.40
C PHE A 12 12.44 -17.03 15.40
N ARG A 13 11.80 -16.72 16.54
CA ARG A 13 10.73 -15.70 16.60
C ARG A 13 11.25 -14.24 16.58
N ARG A 14 12.55 -13.99 16.83
CA ARG A 14 13.06 -12.61 16.96
C ARG A 14 13.42 -11.90 15.65
N ALA A 15 13.49 -12.59 14.53
CA ALA A 15 13.96 -12.00 13.27
C ALA A 15 12.89 -11.25 12.48
N GLN A 16 11.60 -11.37 12.84
CA GLN A 16 10.50 -10.87 12.02
C GLN A 16 9.96 -9.52 12.51
N GLN A 17 10.82 -8.53 12.73
CA GLN A 17 10.34 -7.15 12.88
C GLN A 17 10.14 -6.56 11.48
N VAL A 18 8.96 -6.77 10.91
CA VAL A 18 8.52 -6.10 9.67
C VAL A 18 8.58 -4.60 9.93
N ARG A 19 9.58 -3.93 9.38
CA ARG A 19 9.76 -2.49 9.51
C ARG A 19 8.58 -1.83 8.80
N ASN A 20 7.70 -1.21 9.58
CA ASN A 20 6.46 -0.65 9.06
C ASN A 20 6.77 0.58 8.19
N VAL A 21 6.65 0.43 6.88
CA VAL A 21 7.06 1.44 5.89
C VAL A 21 6.35 2.78 6.10
N ASN A 22 5.14 2.75 6.66
CA ASN A 22 4.37 3.94 7.01
C ASN A 22 5.07 4.84 8.04
N THR A 23 5.83 4.29 8.99
CA THR A 23 6.44 5.10 10.06
C THR A 23 7.60 5.97 9.56
N LEU A 24 8.26 5.58 8.46
CA LEU A 24 9.35 6.37 7.87
C LEU A 24 8.85 7.51 6.97
N PHE A 25 7.64 7.38 6.42
CA PHE A 25 7.05 8.39 5.53
C PHE A 25 6.32 9.50 6.30
N ASP A 26 5.79 9.20 7.49
CA ASP A 26 5.02 10.15 8.30
C ASP A 26 5.89 11.20 9.03
N GLU A 27 7.13 10.90 9.37
CA GLU A 27 8.01 11.82 10.14
C GLU A 27 8.47 13.06 9.36
N ARG A 28 8.25 13.12 8.04
CA ARG A 28 8.66 14.25 7.19
C ARG A 28 7.52 15.00 6.51
N GLN A 29 6.26 14.75 6.89
CA GLN A 29 5.14 15.42 6.24
C GLN A 29 5.01 16.89 6.66
N THR A 30 5.06 17.78 5.68
CA THR A 30 4.74 19.19 5.84
C THR A 30 3.22 19.41 6.02
N PHE A 31 2.82 20.56 6.56
CA PHE A 31 1.41 20.88 6.79
C PHE A 31 0.57 20.84 5.48
N GLY A 32 1.17 21.24 4.37
CA GLY A 32 0.55 21.19 3.04
C GLY A 32 0.28 19.77 2.55
N GLU A 33 1.20 18.84 2.81
CA GLU A 33 1.02 17.42 2.45
C GLU A 33 -0.10 16.79 3.27
N ARG A 34 -0.18 17.05 4.58
CA ARG A 34 -1.30 16.56 5.43
C ARG A 34 -2.65 17.10 4.98
N LEU A 35 -2.70 18.35 4.52
CA LEU A 35 -3.93 18.95 3.99
C LEU A 35 -4.32 18.33 2.65
N ALA A 36 -3.35 18.13 1.74
CA ALA A 36 -3.57 17.46 0.46
C ALA A 36 -4.08 16.02 0.65
N ASP A 37 -3.58 15.28 1.63
CA ASP A 37 -4.00 13.89 1.92
C ASP A 37 -5.44 13.84 2.40
N ARG A 38 -5.82 14.78 3.28
CA ARG A 38 -7.20 14.91 3.73
C ARG A 38 -8.13 15.31 2.60
N VAL A 39 -7.73 16.28 1.77
CA VAL A 39 -8.53 16.71 0.62
C VAL A 39 -8.69 15.58 -0.41
N ALA A 40 -7.63 14.81 -0.68
CA ALA A 40 -7.68 13.66 -1.57
C ALA A 40 -8.58 12.53 -1.01
N ALA A 41 -8.50 12.25 0.29
CA ALA A 41 -9.35 11.27 0.95
C ALA A 41 -10.84 11.67 0.96
N ILE A 42 -11.13 12.97 1.11
CA ILE A 42 -12.50 13.50 1.08
C ILE A 42 -13.04 13.52 -0.35
N GLY A 43 -12.23 13.96 -1.33
CA GLY A 43 -12.63 14.05 -2.74
C GLY A 43 -12.89 12.71 -3.41
N GLY A 44 -12.30 11.61 -2.91
CA GLY A 44 -12.50 10.26 -3.45
C GLY A 44 -13.70 9.50 -2.89
N SER A 45 -14.44 10.06 -1.92
CA SER A 45 -15.56 9.36 -1.27
C SER A 45 -16.90 9.58 -2.00
N TRP A 46 -17.66 8.50 -2.17
CA TRP A 46 -19.04 8.54 -2.67
C TRP A 46 -19.94 9.49 -1.87
N THR A 47 -19.71 9.61 -0.56
CA THR A 47 -20.48 10.52 0.30
C THR A 47 -20.25 12.00 -0.05
N PHE A 48 -19.02 12.37 -0.44
CA PHE A 48 -18.70 13.73 -0.85
C PHE A 48 -19.44 14.10 -2.13
N ILE A 49 -19.40 13.23 -3.14
CA ILE A 49 -20.09 13.42 -4.43
C ILE A 49 -21.59 13.66 -4.22
N ILE A 50 -22.22 12.85 -3.36
CA ILE A 50 -23.65 12.97 -3.05
C ILE A 50 -23.93 14.29 -2.30
N SER A 51 -23.17 14.61 -1.26
CA SER A 51 -23.36 15.87 -0.50
C SER A 51 -23.16 17.12 -1.37
N PHE A 52 -22.19 17.10 -2.28
CA PHE A 52 -21.89 18.19 -3.18
C PHE A 52 -23.00 18.36 -4.22
N SER A 53 -23.50 17.26 -4.77
CA SER A 53 -24.65 17.26 -5.69
C SER A 53 -25.92 17.82 -5.02
N VAL A 54 -26.20 17.41 -3.78
CA VAL A 54 -27.33 17.94 -3.00
C VAL A 54 -27.16 19.44 -2.74
N PHE A 55 -25.95 19.89 -2.38
CA PHE A 55 -25.66 21.30 -2.20
C PHE A 55 -25.88 22.12 -3.48
N LEU A 56 -25.42 21.63 -4.64
CA LEU A 56 -25.64 22.30 -5.93
C LEU A 56 -27.13 22.42 -6.26
N LEU A 57 -27.90 21.35 -6.06
CA LEU A 57 -29.35 21.35 -6.30
C LEU A 57 -30.08 22.28 -5.32
N ALA A 58 -29.67 22.29 -4.05
CA ALA A 58 -30.22 23.19 -3.04
C ALA A 58 -29.92 24.67 -3.38
N TRP A 59 -28.70 24.97 -3.82
CA TRP A 59 -28.31 26.32 -4.23
C TRP A 59 -29.08 26.81 -5.46
N ALA A 60 -29.17 25.97 -6.49
CA ALA A 60 -29.94 26.25 -7.70
C ALA A 60 -31.43 26.42 -7.38
N GLY A 61 -32.00 25.52 -6.57
CA GLY A 61 -33.39 25.58 -6.10
C GLY A 61 -33.68 26.84 -5.28
N LEU A 62 -32.81 27.21 -4.35
CA LEU A 62 -32.96 28.40 -3.53
C LEU A 62 -32.91 29.69 -4.39
N ASN A 63 -31.94 29.80 -5.30
CA ASN A 63 -31.83 30.98 -6.17
C ASN A 63 -32.99 31.11 -7.16
N THR A 64 -33.53 30.00 -7.66
CA THR A 64 -34.62 30.01 -8.65
C THR A 64 -36.01 30.18 -8.02
N VAL A 65 -36.29 29.46 -6.93
CA VAL A 65 -37.63 29.39 -6.31
C VAL A 65 -37.86 30.50 -5.29
N VAL A 66 -36.86 30.82 -4.45
CA VAL A 66 -37.03 31.77 -3.33
C VAL A 66 -36.65 33.19 -3.74
N LEU A 67 -35.71 33.33 -4.68
CA LEU A 67 -35.10 34.61 -5.02
C LEU A 67 -35.50 35.13 -6.42
N THR A 68 -36.68 34.77 -6.93
CA THR A 68 -37.12 35.05 -8.31
C THR A 68 -37.14 36.55 -8.69
N ARG A 69 -37.28 37.48 -7.71
CA ARG A 69 -37.24 38.94 -7.95
C ARG A 69 -35.89 39.60 -7.70
N HIS A 70 -35.00 39.00 -6.91
CA HIS A 70 -33.68 39.54 -6.52
C HIS A 70 -32.64 38.41 -6.54
N ALA A 71 -32.62 37.65 -7.64
CA ALA A 71 -31.77 36.47 -7.73
C ALA A 71 -30.30 36.90 -7.66
N PHE A 72 -29.59 36.37 -6.67
CA PHE A 72 -28.17 36.64 -6.45
C PHE A 72 -27.34 36.00 -7.57
N ASP A 73 -27.75 34.81 -8.02
CA ASP A 73 -27.18 34.12 -9.18
C ASP A 73 -28.31 33.66 -10.13
N PRO A 74 -28.80 34.53 -11.04
CA PRO A 74 -29.83 34.17 -12.00
C PRO A 74 -29.34 33.11 -12.98
N PHE A 75 -30.27 32.29 -13.51
CA PHE A 75 -29.97 31.37 -14.60
C PHE A 75 -29.32 32.14 -15.76
N PRO A 76 -28.10 31.79 -16.23
CA PRO A 76 -27.44 30.46 -16.22
C PRO A 76 -26.41 30.17 -15.10
N PHE A 77 -26.51 30.80 -13.93
CA PHE A 77 -25.66 30.60 -12.74
C PHE A 77 -24.16 30.90 -12.95
N ILE A 78 -23.84 32.16 -13.24
CA ILE A 78 -22.47 32.60 -13.57
C ILE A 78 -21.51 32.38 -12.38
N PHE A 79 -21.96 32.63 -11.15
CA PHE A 79 -21.11 32.51 -9.97
C PHE A 79 -20.78 31.06 -9.66
N LEU A 80 -21.79 30.19 -9.71
CA LEU A 80 -21.62 28.76 -9.51
C LEU A 80 -20.69 28.17 -10.58
N ASN A 81 -20.85 28.58 -11.85
CA ASN A 81 -19.99 28.13 -12.93
C ASN A 81 -18.52 28.57 -12.72
N LEU A 82 -18.29 29.81 -12.29
CA LEU A 82 -16.95 30.32 -11.99
C LEU A 82 -16.29 29.52 -10.85
N MET A 83 -17.02 29.27 -9.77
CA MET A 83 -16.53 28.48 -8.64
C MET A 83 -16.19 27.05 -9.03
N LEU A 84 -17.06 26.38 -9.80
CA LEU A 84 -16.80 25.04 -10.31
C LEU A 84 -15.58 25.00 -11.24
N SER A 85 -15.41 26.01 -12.09
CA SER A 85 -14.26 26.10 -12.99
C SER A 85 -12.93 26.25 -12.23
N MET A 86 -12.91 27.09 -11.19
CA MET A 86 -11.74 27.23 -10.31
C MET A 86 -11.46 25.92 -9.55
N LEU A 87 -12.50 25.26 -9.04
CA LEU A 87 -12.36 23.98 -8.34
C LEU A 87 -11.77 22.91 -9.26
N ALA A 88 -12.30 22.79 -10.48
CA ALA A 88 -11.81 21.85 -11.50
C ALA A 88 -10.35 22.15 -11.91
N ALA A 89 -9.97 23.42 -12.06
CA ALA A 89 -8.60 23.80 -12.39
C ALA A 89 -7.58 23.35 -11.32
N LEU A 90 -7.98 23.35 -10.04
CA LEU A 90 -7.14 22.87 -8.94
C LEU A 90 -7.13 21.35 -8.78
N GLN A 91 -8.07 20.62 -9.37
CA GLN A 91 -8.14 19.16 -9.23
C GLN A 91 -6.96 18.46 -9.90
N ALA A 92 -6.60 18.82 -11.14
CA ALA A 92 -5.56 18.12 -11.88
C ALA A 92 -4.18 18.16 -11.18
N PRO A 93 -3.68 19.30 -10.66
CA PRO A 93 -2.44 19.34 -9.88
C PRO A 93 -2.52 18.55 -8.57
N ILE A 94 -3.64 18.62 -7.84
CA ILE A 94 -3.81 17.89 -6.58
C ILE A 94 -3.80 16.37 -6.83
N ILE A 95 -4.50 15.91 -7.87
CA ILE A 95 -4.48 14.52 -8.30
C ILE A 95 -3.07 14.10 -8.72
N MET A 96 -2.36 14.94 -9.48
CA MET A 96 -0.98 14.64 -9.90
C MET A 96 -0.02 14.56 -8.70
N MET A 97 -0.17 15.44 -7.70
CA MET A 97 0.63 15.39 -6.48
C MET A 97 0.33 14.15 -5.63
N SER A 98 -0.94 13.78 -5.48
CA SER A 98 -1.33 12.58 -4.73
C SER A 98 -0.86 11.31 -5.43
N GLN A 99 -0.96 11.26 -6.77
CA GLN A 99 -0.43 10.17 -7.60
C GLN A 99 1.09 10.07 -7.51
N ASN A 100 1.82 11.18 -7.63
CA ASN A 100 3.28 11.19 -7.53
C ASN A 100 3.77 10.67 -6.17
N ARG A 101 3.05 11.02 -5.09
CA ARG A 101 3.35 10.52 -3.76
C ARG A 101 3.02 9.03 -3.61
N GLN A 102 1.88 8.57 -4.14
CA GLN A 102 1.53 7.16 -4.11
C GLN A 102 2.57 6.33 -4.87
N ALA A 103 2.96 6.77 -6.07
CA ALA A 103 4.01 6.12 -6.86
C ALA A 103 5.37 6.07 -6.15
N ALA A 104 5.72 7.09 -5.36
CA ALA A 104 6.93 7.09 -4.54
C ALA A 104 6.87 6.04 -3.41
N LYS A 105 5.71 5.89 -2.75
CA LYS A 105 5.48 4.84 -1.75
C LYS A 105 5.55 3.45 -2.38
N ASP A 106 4.82 3.23 -3.48
CA ASP A 106 4.77 1.95 -4.17
C ASP A 106 6.17 1.49 -4.64
N ARG A 107 7.01 2.42 -5.12
CA ARG A 107 8.41 2.14 -5.50
C ARG A 107 9.28 1.72 -4.31
N LEU A 108 9.05 2.30 -3.14
CA LEU A 108 9.82 1.98 -1.94
C LEU A 108 9.39 0.64 -1.36
N GLU A 109 8.10 0.36 -1.34
CA GLU A 109 7.54 -0.95 -0.96
C GLU A 109 8.09 -2.06 -1.87
N ALA A 110 8.06 -1.87 -3.19
CA ALA A 110 8.62 -2.84 -4.13
C ALA A 110 10.13 -3.12 -3.93
N ARG A 111 10.92 -2.11 -3.52
CA ARG A 111 12.34 -2.30 -3.19
C ARG A 111 12.53 -3.13 -1.93
N LEU A 112 11.75 -2.86 -0.88
CA LEU A 112 11.83 -3.59 0.37
C LEU A 112 11.38 -5.04 0.21
N ASP A 113 10.35 -5.28 -0.60
CA ASP A 113 9.89 -6.63 -0.94
C ASP A 113 10.99 -7.40 -1.69
N TYR A 114 11.65 -6.74 -2.64
CA TYR A 114 12.78 -7.33 -3.38
C TYR A 114 13.96 -7.70 -2.45
N GLU A 115 14.37 -6.78 -1.56
CA GLU A 115 15.44 -7.04 -0.59
C GLU A 115 15.08 -8.18 0.38
N THR A 116 13.82 -8.22 0.83
CA THR A 116 13.32 -9.29 1.70
C THR A 116 13.36 -10.63 0.98
N ASN A 117 12.96 -10.68 -0.29
CA ASN A 117 12.98 -11.91 -1.08
C ASN A 117 14.41 -12.45 -1.26
N LEU A 118 15.37 -11.58 -1.60
CA LEU A 118 16.79 -11.96 -1.70
C LEU A 118 17.33 -12.49 -0.37
N ARG A 119 16.94 -11.88 0.76
CA ARG A 119 17.34 -12.34 2.08
C ARG A 119 16.77 -13.72 2.40
N VAL A 120 15.49 -13.95 2.10
CA VAL A 120 14.83 -15.24 2.29
C VAL A 120 15.49 -16.32 1.43
N GLU A 121 15.83 -16.01 0.18
CA GLU A 121 16.54 -16.93 -0.71
C GLU A 121 17.91 -17.33 -0.13
N ALA A 122 18.69 -16.36 0.36
CA ALA A 122 19.98 -16.63 1.01
C ALA A 122 19.83 -17.45 2.31
N GLU A 123 18.82 -17.15 3.13
CA GLU A 123 18.54 -17.92 4.35
C GLU A 123 18.11 -19.36 4.03
N ILE A 124 17.32 -19.58 2.98
CA ILE A 124 16.94 -20.93 2.53
C ILE A 124 18.15 -21.71 2.01
N ALA A 125 19.05 -21.07 1.25
CA ALA A 125 20.27 -21.71 0.76
C ALA A 125 21.18 -22.15 1.93
N CYS A 126 21.36 -21.28 2.93
CA CYS A 126 22.11 -21.59 4.14
C CYS A 126 21.46 -22.73 4.95
N LEU A 127 20.12 -22.75 5.04
CA LEU A 127 19.40 -23.85 5.69
C LEU A 127 19.60 -25.19 4.96
N HIS A 128 19.59 -25.20 3.62
CA HIS A 128 19.88 -26.41 2.83
C HIS A 128 21.29 -26.94 3.11
N GLU A 129 22.31 -26.08 3.03
CA GLU A 129 23.70 -26.48 3.32
C GLU A 129 23.84 -27.08 4.73
N LYS A 130 23.17 -26.49 5.72
CA LYS A 130 23.19 -27.00 7.09
C LYS A 130 22.47 -28.34 7.24
N ILE A 131 21.37 -28.56 6.51
CA ILE A 131 20.67 -29.86 6.48
C ILE A 131 21.56 -30.92 5.85
N ASP A 132 22.19 -30.63 4.72
CA ASP A 132 23.09 -31.55 4.02
C ASP A 132 24.28 -31.96 4.90
N LEU A 133 24.87 -31.00 5.63
CA LEU A 133 25.92 -31.27 6.62
C LEU A 133 25.42 -32.17 7.77
N MET A 134 24.22 -31.93 8.29
CA MET A 134 23.65 -32.77 9.35
C MET A 134 23.34 -34.20 8.87
N LEU A 135 22.85 -34.35 7.63
CA LEU A 135 22.62 -35.65 7.00
C LEU A 135 23.94 -36.40 6.82
N ALA A 136 24.99 -35.72 6.33
CA ALA A 136 26.32 -36.30 6.19
C ALA A 136 26.93 -36.75 7.53
N MET A 137 26.73 -35.98 8.60
CA MET A 137 27.20 -36.34 9.95
C MET A 137 26.37 -37.44 10.62
N SER A 138 25.08 -37.57 10.28
CA SER A 138 24.17 -38.56 10.89
C SER A 138 24.32 -39.97 10.32
N GLY A 139 25.16 -40.15 9.29
CA GLY A 139 25.47 -41.48 8.73
C GLY A 139 24.33 -42.14 7.96
N ASP A 140 23.19 -41.47 7.81
CA ASP A 140 22.06 -41.92 7.00
C ASP A 140 22.31 -41.48 5.55
N GLN A 141 23.15 -42.23 4.83
CA GLN A 141 23.21 -42.12 3.38
C GLN A 141 21.82 -42.51 2.85
N PRO A 142 21.10 -41.62 2.14
CA PRO A 142 19.93 -42.07 1.40
C PRO A 142 20.43 -43.15 0.44
N ALA A 143 19.88 -44.35 0.59
CA ALA A 143 20.18 -45.49 -0.25
C ALA A 143 19.83 -45.17 -1.70
N THR A 144 20.74 -44.52 -2.41
CA THR A 144 20.93 -44.76 -3.83
C THR A 144 21.73 -46.07 -3.94
N MET A 145 21.16 -47.17 -3.44
CA MET A 145 21.55 -48.50 -3.89
C MET A 145 21.12 -48.58 -5.36
N VAL A 146 22.08 -48.72 -6.27
CA VAL A 146 22.34 -50.02 -6.90
C VAL A 146 21.06 -50.57 -7.54
N ASP A 147 20.81 -50.16 -8.78
CA ASP A 147 20.38 -51.12 -9.79
C ASP A 147 20.83 -50.67 -11.18
N GLY A 148 21.47 -51.56 -11.93
CA GLY A 148 21.84 -51.32 -13.34
C GLY A 148 23.21 -51.83 -13.79
N GLN A 149 24.14 -52.19 -12.91
CA GLN A 149 25.44 -52.75 -13.31
C GLN A 149 25.80 -54.03 -12.55
N SER A 150 24.91 -55.03 -12.46
CA SER A 150 25.32 -56.44 -12.23
C SER A 150 24.15 -57.44 -12.27
N ARG A 151 23.64 -57.75 -13.48
CA ARG A 151 23.15 -59.10 -13.82
C ARG A 151 23.51 -59.36 -15.28
N SER A 152 24.68 -59.98 -15.49
CA SER A 152 24.85 -61.32 -16.11
C SER A 152 24.48 -61.34 -17.59
N SER A 153 25.47 -61.41 -18.48
CA SER A 153 25.95 -62.67 -19.10
C SER A 153 25.20 -63.01 -20.38
#